data_AF-A0A2M7S9E7-F1
#
_entry.id   AF-A0A2M7S9E7-F1
#
_cell.length_a   1.000
_cell.length_b   1.000
_cell.length_c   1.000
_cell.angle_alpha   90.00
_cell.angle_beta   90.00
_cell.angle_gamma   90.00
#
_symmetry.space_group_name_H-M   'P 1'
#
loop_
_entity.id
_entity.type
_entity.pdbx_description
1 polymer ?
#
loop_
_entity_poly.entity_id
_entity_poly.type
_entity_poly.pdbx_seq_one_letter_code
_entity_poly.pdbx_strand_id
1 'polypeptide(L)' 'AGGNQIWQKRYDGGDYDGGRGIAVDSSGNVYVAGYSDNASTWDYFTIKYRQY' A
#
# COMPACT_ATOMS: atom_id res chain seq x y z
N ALA A 1 -8.95 -8.03 24.36
CA ALA A 1 -8.57 -7.01 23.37
C ALA A 1 -8.50 -7.70 22.01
N GLY A 2 -9.39 -7.35 21.09
CA GLY A 2 -9.35 -7.83 19.71
C GLY A 2 -9.55 -6.62 18.82
N GLY A 3 -8.54 -6.27 18.02
CA GLY A 3 -8.67 -5.20 17.06
C GLY A 3 -9.66 -5.62 15.98
N ASN A 4 -10.70 -4.81 15.74
CA ASN A 4 -11.64 -5.05 14.66
C ASN A 4 -11.10 -4.43 13.37
N GLN A 5 -11.02 -5.22 12.31
CA GLN A 5 -10.69 -4.71 10.98
C GLN A 5 -11.84 -3.85 10.45
N ILE A 6 -11.59 -2.56 10.26
CA ILE A 6 -12.58 -1.61 9.72
C ILE A 6 -12.56 -1.60 8.18
N TRP A 7 -11.37 -1.73 7.58
CA TRP A 7 -11.20 -1.84 6.12
C TRP A 7 -9.88 -2.52 5.77
N GLN A 8 -9.78 -2.99 4.53
CA GLN A 8 -8.55 -3.52 3.93
C GLN A 8 -8.49 -3.12 2.44
N LYS A 9 -7.30 -2.72 1.99
CA LYS A 9 -6.96 -2.57 0.57
C LYS A 9 -5.62 -3.25 0.34
N ARG A 10 -5.52 -4.02 -0.75
CA ARG A 10 -4.30 -4.73 -1.15
C ARG A 10 -3.81 -4.17 -2.48
N TYR A 11 -2.51 -3.98 -2.57
CA TYR A 11 -1.82 -3.86 -3.85
C TYR A 11 -1.08 -5.16 -4.12
N ASP A 12 -1.10 -5.58 -5.38
CA ASP A 12 -0.47 -6.80 -5.87
C ASP A 12 0.02 -6.50 -7.29
N GLY A 13 1.33 -6.33 -7.44
CA GLY A 13 1.98 -5.92 -8.67
C GLY A 13 2.45 -7.08 -9.55
N GLY A 14 2.40 -8.31 -9.02
CA GLY A 14 2.89 -9.49 -9.73
C GLY A 14 3.56 -10.51 -8.80
N ASP A 15 4.82 -10.80 -9.08
CA ASP A 15 5.55 -11.92 -8.43
C ASP A 15 6.00 -11.58 -7.01
N TYR A 16 6.61 -10.40 -6.81
CA TYR A 16 7.13 -10.00 -5.50
C TYR A 16 6.82 -8.54 -5.20
N ASP A 17 6.09 -8.30 -4.11
CA ASP A 17 5.75 -6.95 -3.66
C ASP A 17 6.26 -6.68 -2.24
N GLY A 18 6.76 -5.46 -2.03
CA GLY A 18 7.27 -5.02 -0.73
C GLY A 18 6.85 -3.59 -0.38
N GLY A 19 6.24 -3.43 0.80
CA GLY A 19 6.02 -2.12 1.40
C GLY A 19 7.29 -1.59 2.08
N ARG A 20 7.62 -0.31 1.87
CA ARG A 20 8.78 0.36 2.47
C ARG A 20 8.43 1.53 3.38
N GLY A 21 7.30 2.18 3.14
CA GLY A 21 6.88 3.31 3.96
C GLY A 21 5.38 3.55 3.92
N ILE A 22 4.87 4.10 5.02
CA ILE A 22 3.49 4.53 5.16
C ILE A 22 3.44 5.93 5.76
N ALA A 23 2.55 6.77 5.24
CA ALA A 23 2.23 8.08 5.80
C ALA A 23 0.72 8.32 5.76
N VAL A 24 0.20 9.13 6.68
CA VAL A 24 -1.21 9.51 6.75
C VAL A 24 -1.29 11.03 6.74
N ASP A 25 -2.13 11.60 5.88
CA ASP A 25 -2.37 13.05 5.87
C ASP A 25 -3.46 13.46 6.87
N SER A 26 -3.62 14.77 7.09
CA SER A 26 -4.62 15.32 8.02
C SER A 26 -6.08 15.04 7.61
N SER A 27 -6.31 14.58 6.38
CA SER A 27 -7.63 14.15 5.89
C SER A 27 -7.83 12.65 6.02
N GLY A 28 -6.89 11.92 6.63
CA GLY A 28 -6.97 10.47 6.83
C GLY A 28 -6.66 9.65 5.58
N ASN A 29 -6.12 10.24 4.51
CA ASN A 29 -5.67 9.44 3.39
C ASN A 29 -4.37 8.72 3.75
N VAL A 30 -4.25 7.46 3.34
CA VAL A 30 -3.07 6.64 3.56
C VAL A 30 -2.24 6.60 2.28
N TYR A 31 -0.94 6.87 2.41
CA TYR A 31 0.03 6.77 1.33
C TYR A 31 0.98 5.63 1.64
N VAL A 32 1.14 4.70 0.69
CA VAL A 32 2.08 3.57 0.80
C VAL A 32 3.10 3.68 -0.31
N ALA A 33 4.37 3.67 0.05
CA ALA A 33 5.48 3.58 -0.89
C ALA A 33 6.10 2.19 -0.82
N GLY A 34 6.50 1.67 -1.97
CA GLY A 34 7.02 0.32 -2.07
C GLY A 34 7.57 0.02 -3.45
N TYR A 35 7.72 -1.27 -3.70
CA TYR A 35 8.22 -1.80 -4.96
C TYR A 35 7.50 -3.11 -5.32
N SER A 36 7.46 -3.40 -6.61
CA SER A 36 6.85 -4.59 -7.19
C SER A 36 7.74 -5.18 -8.27
N ASP A 37 7.86 -6.49 -8.30
CA ASP A 37 8.40 -7.25 -9.43
C ASP A 37 7.24 -7.71 -10.31
N ASN A 38 7.18 -7.20 -11.54
CA ASN A 38 6.17 -7.56 -12.53
C ASN A 38 6.60 -8.73 -13.43
N ALA A 39 7.52 -9.58 -12.95
CA ALA A 39 8.15 -10.70 -13.66
C ALA A 39 9.07 -10.30 -14.82
N SER A 40 9.22 -9.00 -15.09
CA SER A 40 10.13 -8.46 -16.12
C SER A 40 11.06 -7.39 -15.57
N THR A 41 10.62 -6.61 -14.58
CA THR A 41 11.40 -5.55 -13.95
C THR A 41 10.90 -5.24 -12.54
N TRP A 42 11.76 -4.59 -11.76
CA TRP A 42 11.41 -3.95 -10.51
C TRP A 42 10.89 -2.53 -10.76
N ASP A 43 9.67 -2.27 -10.29
CA ASP A 43 9.04 -0.95 -10.32
C ASP A 43 8.90 -0.39 -8.90
N TYR A 44 8.99 0.94 -8.77
CA TYR A 44 8.65 1.64 -7.54
C TYR A 44 7.27 2.26 -7.64
N PHE A 45 6.51 2.22 -6.54
CA PHE A 45 5.18 2.81 -6.49
C PHE A 45 4.99 3.72 -5.28
N THR A 46 4.05 4.65 -5.42
CA THR A 46 3.39 5.34 -4.30
C THR A 46 1.88 5.31 -4.54
N ILE A 47 1.13 4.70 -3.64
CA ILE A 47 -0.32 4.51 -3.74
C ILE A 47 -1.01 5.35 -2.68
N LYS A 48 -2.06 6.07 -3.07
CA LYS A 48 -2.95 6.79 -2.15
C LYS A 48 -4.26 6.03 -1.99
N TYR A 49 -4.57 5.61 -0.77
CA TYR A 49 -5.88 5.12 -0.37
C TYR A 49 -6.67 6.24 0.31
N ARG A 50 -7.84 6.55 -0.23
CA ARG A 50 -8.77 7.50 0.40
C ARG A 50 -9.61 6.77 1.44
N GLN A 51 -9.78 7.40 2.60
CA GLN A 51 -10.81 7.01 3.53
C GLN A 51 -12.14 7.57 3.01
N TYR A 52 -13.17 6.71 2.92
CA TYR A 52 -14.53 7.12 2.54
C TYR A 52 -15.25 7.74 3.73
#